data_AF-A0A7W7W771-F1
#
_entry.id   AF-A0A7W7W771-F1
#
_cell.length_a   1.000
_cell.length_b   1.000
_cell.length_c   1.000
_cell.angle_alpha   90.00
_cell.angle_beta   90.00
_cell.angle_gamma   90.00
#
_symmetry.space_group_name_H-M   'P 1'
#
loop_
_entity.id
_entity.type
_entity.pdbx_description
1 polymer ?
#
loop_
_entity_poly.entity_id
_entity_poly.type
_entity_poly.pdbx_seq_one_letter_code
_entity_poly.pdbx_strand_id
1 'polypeptide(L)'
;MTPEAAHARARATGPLPLGAGEPAPRGMMRLAHGDGTGLALPVWPDGATPALLEEYQVAPVNVERSGETRRVLAAALKCCWTDLTADPWPGTPAPVEDVLSAYRALIGRGDDLMRSWAVGALRRLHDSAWLEVGDGLVRLGPRCACWPPASHAQLRELVRRLPAGGEDSPGLDVLPAAEHVSDEAAASVAVPESVDEDLLGPFDERRRAEIVAAFMAVEHAAEPVHEARFTALRDPVLRRTLAEMLQRRGRVLVQDREMWTSGYAPDVAAETGTTLGEAERAVLVLVLVHSVAIPRAEGLLPADSWLSPFPAQLEELRRHTRLPIGELEAALRTLRHAGLVTQVKAGEESGGYTPGPQFHRLTPQARRRLQEELILAAGPHTPLAAAVRANRR
;
A
#
# COMPACT_ATOMS: atom_id res chain seq x y z
N MET A 1 9.16 -7.30 18.84
CA MET A 1 8.97 -6.25 17.82
C MET A 1 8.36 -5.05 18.52
N THR A 2 8.92 -3.87 18.33
CA THR A 2 8.33 -2.63 18.88
C THR A 2 6.98 -2.34 18.22
N PRO A 3 6.04 -1.64 18.87
CA PRO A 3 4.80 -1.21 18.21
C PRO A 3 5.06 -0.44 16.90
N GLU A 4 6.08 0.41 16.89
CA GLU A 4 6.50 1.21 15.75
C GLU A 4 6.98 0.32 14.59
N ALA A 5 7.80 -0.69 14.87
CA ALA A 5 8.20 -1.69 13.87
C ALA A 5 7.04 -2.57 13.43
N ALA A 6 6.07 -2.86 14.31
CA ALA A 6 4.84 -3.53 13.92
C ALA A 6 4.07 -2.69 12.88
N HIS A 7 3.87 -1.39 13.12
CA HIS A 7 3.20 -0.49 12.16
C HIS A 7 3.92 -0.43 10.82
N ALA A 8 5.25 -0.30 10.85
CA ALA A 8 6.06 -0.29 9.64
C ALA A 8 5.98 -1.61 8.86
N ARG A 9 6.05 -2.75 9.57
CA ARG A 9 5.91 -4.08 8.96
C ARG A 9 4.51 -4.27 8.39
N ALA A 10 3.47 -3.93 9.13
CA ALA A 10 2.09 -4.07 8.68
C ALA A 10 1.79 -3.25 7.42
N ARG A 11 2.41 -2.06 7.31
CA ARG A 11 2.33 -1.23 6.12
C ARG A 11 3.07 -1.83 4.92
N ALA A 12 4.19 -2.51 5.16
CA ALA A 12 5.02 -3.10 4.12
C ALA A 12 4.54 -4.49 3.65
N THR A 13 3.95 -5.29 4.54
CA THR A 13 3.58 -6.70 4.28
C THR A 13 2.08 -6.98 4.40
N GLY A 14 1.27 -6.01 4.79
CA GLY A 14 -0.15 -6.23 5.11
C GLY A 14 -0.37 -6.65 6.57
N PRO A 15 -1.59 -7.14 6.92
CA PRO A 15 -1.96 -7.52 8.29
C PRO A 15 -0.93 -8.45 8.94
N LEU A 16 -0.64 -8.25 10.22
CA LEU A 16 0.34 -9.06 10.94
C LEU A 16 -0.31 -10.28 11.58
N PRO A 17 0.23 -11.50 11.41
CA PRO A 17 -0.28 -12.67 12.13
C PRO A 17 -0.04 -12.53 13.63
N LEU A 18 -1.04 -12.94 14.42
CA LEU A 18 -1.00 -13.01 15.87
C LEU A 18 -1.29 -14.45 16.32
N GLY A 19 -0.54 -14.91 17.32
CA GLY A 19 -0.78 -16.18 17.97
C GLY A 19 -2.09 -16.23 18.76
N ALA A 20 -2.42 -17.43 19.25
CA ALA A 20 -3.59 -17.63 20.08
C ALA A 20 -3.54 -16.77 21.36
N GLY A 21 -4.52 -15.88 21.53
CA GLY A 21 -4.57 -14.96 22.67
C GLY A 21 -3.49 -13.86 22.69
N GLU A 22 -2.63 -13.78 21.67
CA GLU A 22 -1.63 -12.71 21.57
C GLU A 22 -2.34 -11.36 21.36
N PRO A 23 -2.05 -10.34 22.20
CA PRO A 23 -2.65 -9.02 22.06
C PRO A 23 -2.10 -8.30 20.82
N ALA A 24 -2.94 -7.49 20.18
CA ALA A 24 -2.46 -6.62 19.11
C ALA A 24 -1.48 -5.56 19.66
N PRO A 25 -0.42 -5.19 18.91
CA PRO A 25 0.43 -4.07 19.26
C PRO A 25 -0.36 -2.77 19.44
N ARG A 26 0.17 -1.85 20.25
CA ARG A 26 -0.49 -0.55 20.51
C ARG A 26 -0.82 0.17 19.19
N GLY A 27 -2.05 0.68 19.09
CA GLY A 27 -2.54 1.38 17.91
C GLY A 27 -2.95 0.48 16.75
N MET A 28 -3.05 -0.83 16.98
CA MET A 28 -3.60 -1.79 16.03
C MET A 28 -4.87 -2.43 16.59
N MET A 29 -5.79 -2.80 15.69
CA MET A 29 -6.95 -3.62 16.03
C MET A 29 -6.58 -5.09 15.91
N ARG A 30 -7.18 -5.92 16.77
CA ARG A 30 -7.10 -7.38 16.67
C ARG A 30 -8.33 -7.89 15.95
N LEU A 31 -8.12 -8.60 14.86
CA LEU A 31 -9.11 -9.49 14.25
C LEU A 31 -8.88 -10.89 14.79
N ALA A 32 -9.86 -11.48 15.46
CA ALA A 32 -9.78 -12.84 15.97
C ALA A 32 -10.35 -13.82 14.95
N HIS A 33 -9.66 -14.93 14.73
CA HIS A 33 -10.22 -16.11 14.10
C HIS A 33 -10.82 -17.03 15.16
N GLY A 34 -11.73 -17.93 14.74
CA GLY A 34 -12.41 -18.87 15.62
C GLY A 34 -11.49 -19.86 16.35
N ASP A 35 -10.28 -20.08 15.84
CA ASP A 35 -9.24 -20.94 16.42
C ASP A 35 -8.39 -20.25 17.51
N GLY A 36 -8.74 -19.00 17.85
CA GLY A 36 -8.03 -18.19 18.83
C GLY A 36 -6.86 -17.39 18.26
N THR A 37 -6.36 -17.70 17.05
CA THR A 37 -5.36 -16.89 16.34
C THR A 37 -5.96 -15.56 15.89
N GLY A 38 -5.17 -14.69 15.27
CA GLY A 38 -5.70 -13.44 14.77
C GLY A 38 -4.78 -12.69 13.83
N LEU A 39 -5.23 -11.51 13.44
CA LEU A 39 -4.48 -10.54 12.67
C LEU A 39 -4.46 -9.19 13.38
N ALA A 40 -3.31 -8.52 13.35
CA ALA A 40 -3.14 -7.14 13.77
C ALA A 40 -3.19 -6.21 12.54
N LEU A 41 -4.06 -5.21 12.62
CA LEU A 41 -4.26 -4.20 11.57
C LEU A 41 -4.02 -2.78 12.10
N PRO A 42 -3.25 -1.93 11.42
CA PRO A 42 -3.08 -0.54 11.81
C PRO A 42 -4.42 0.21 11.86
N VAL A 43 -4.65 0.94 12.94
CA VAL A 43 -5.80 1.83 13.08
C VAL A 43 -5.36 3.28 12.84
N TRP A 44 -6.15 3.97 12.04
CA TRP A 44 -5.94 5.38 11.72
C TRP A 44 -6.59 6.29 12.76
N PRO A 45 -6.10 7.52 12.94
CA PRO A 45 -6.76 8.51 13.80
C PRO A 45 -8.22 8.70 13.39
N ASP A 46 -9.08 9.03 14.35
CA ASP A 46 -10.48 9.34 14.03
C ASP A 46 -10.57 10.50 13.04
N GLY A 47 -11.46 10.38 12.05
CA GLY A 47 -11.61 11.33 10.96
C GLY A 47 -10.58 11.20 9.82
N ALA A 48 -9.54 10.36 9.96
CA ALA A 48 -8.53 10.13 8.93
C ALA A 48 -9.12 9.31 7.76
N THR A 49 -9.76 9.99 6.81
CA THR A 49 -10.40 9.36 5.65
C THR A 49 -9.77 9.82 4.33
N PRO A 50 -9.82 9.01 3.26
CA PRO A 50 -9.36 9.43 1.93
C PRO A 50 -10.05 10.70 1.40
N ALA A 51 -11.26 11.02 1.87
CA ALA A 51 -11.98 12.24 1.47
C ALA A 51 -11.23 13.52 1.83
N LEU A 52 -10.40 13.50 2.88
CA LEU A 52 -9.54 14.64 3.23
C LEU A 52 -8.52 14.96 2.13
N LEU A 53 -8.02 13.95 1.40
CA LEU A 53 -7.11 14.21 0.29
C LEU A 53 -7.82 14.91 -0.86
N GLU A 54 -9.09 14.55 -1.11
CA GLU A 54 -9.92 15.20 -2.13
C GLU A 54 -10.25 16.65 -1.74
N GLU A 55 -10.66 16.86 -0.48
CA GLU A 55 -10.98 18.18 0.07
C GLU A 55 -9.80 19.16 -0.06
N TYR A 56 -8.58 18.70 0.27
CA TYR A 56 -7.36 19.50 0.19
C TYR A 56 -6.67 19.46 -1.19
N GLN A 57 -7.31 18.82 -2.19
CA GLN A 57 -6.78 18.67 -3.56
C GLN A 57 -5.35 18.12 -3.58
N VAL A 58 -5.11 17.10 -2.77
CA VAL A 58 -3.85 16.37 -2.67
C VAL A 58 -3.97 15.09 -3.47
N ALA A 59 -3.09 14.91 -4.45
CA ALA A 59 -3.05 13.70 -5.24
C ALA A 59 -2.54 12.52 -4.37
N PRO A 60 -3.34 11.46 -4.16
CA PRO A 60 -2.86 10.26 -3.47
C PRO A 60 -1.86 9.50 -4.34
N VAL A 61 -1.11 8.59 -3.71
CA VAL A 61 -0.34 7.57 -4.46
C VAL A 61 -1.26 6.85 -5.45
N ASN A 62 -0.83 6.79 -6.71
CA ASN A 62 -1.64 6.25 -7.78
C ASN A 62 -1.86 4.73 -7.62
N VAL A 63 -3.13 4.31 -7.68
CA VAL A 63 -3.52 2.90 -7.75
C VAL A 63 -3.80 2.57 -9.21
N GLU A 64 -3.02 1.64 -9.78
CA GLU A 64 -3.21 1.19 -11.16
C GLU A 64 -4.66 0.70 -11.35
N ARG A 65 -5.37 1.31 -12.31
CA ARG A 65 -6.75 0.93 -12.67
C ARG A 65 -7.68 0.94 -11.44
N SER A 66 -7.67 2.06 -10.70
CA SER A 66 -8.45 2.22 -9.47
C SER A 66 -9.96 2.04 -9.68
N GLY A 67 -10.50 2.41 -10.85
CA GLY A 67 -11.90 2.21 -11.21
C GLY A 67 -12.25 0.72 -11.33
N GLU A 68 -11.47 -0.04 -12.09
CA GLU A 68 -11.63 -1.49 -12.25
C GLU A 68 -11.45 -2.20 -10.91
N THR A 69 -10.44 -1.82 -10.14
CA THR A 69 -10.14 -2.42 -8.84
C THR A 69 -11.30 -2.23 -7.84
N ARG A 70 -11.90 -1.04 -7.79
CA ARG A 70 -13.10 -0.79 -6.97
C ARG A 70 -14.31 -1.60 -7.43
N ARG A 71 -14.52 -1.75 -8.74
CA ARG A 71 -15.62 -2.55 -9.30
C ARG A 71 -15.47 -4.05 -8.98
N VAL A 72 -14.24 -4.58 -9.03
CA VAL A 72 -13.98 -5.97 -8.66
C VAL A 72 -14.16 -6.20 -7.16
N LEU A 73 -13.75 -5.25 -6.30
CA LEU A 73 -14.03 -5.32 -4.86
C LEU A 73 -15.54 -5.30 -4.58
N ALA A 74 -16.30 -4.46 -5.28
CA ALA A 74 -17.76 -4.42 -5.17
C ALA A 74 -18.42 -5.74 -5.60
N ALA A 75 -17.94 -6.36 -6.69
CA ALA A 75 -18.39 -7.68 -7.13
C ALA A 75 -18.06 -8.78 -6.11
N ALA A 76 -16.84 -8.78 -5.55
CA ALA A 76 -16.45 -9.72 -4.50
C ALA A 76 -17.30 -9.54 -3.24
N LEU A 77 -17.56 -8.29 -2.82
CA LEU A 77 -18.46 -7.98 -1.71
C LEU A 77 -19.88 -8.54 -1.94
N LYS A 78 -20.41 -8.40 -3.16
CA LYS A 78 -21.72 -8.97 -3.55
C LYS A 78 -21.76 -10.49 -3.39
N CYS A 79 -20.71 -11.18 -3.80
CA CYS A 79 -20.65 -12.65 -3.77
C CYS A 79 -20.37 -13.18 -2.35
N CYS A 80 -19.55 -12.49 -1.56
CA CYS A 80 -19.09 -12.99 -0.26
C CYS A 80 -19.98 -12.54 0.91
N TRP A 81 -20.64 -11.38 0.83
CA TRP A 81 -21.49 -10.87 1.93
C TRP A 81 -22.95 -11.28 1.75
N THR A 82 -23.23 -12.55 2.06
CA THR A 82 -24.55 -13.18 1.88
C THR A 82 -25.54 -12.81 3.00
N ASP A 83 -25.08 -12.75 4.25
CA ASP A 83 -25.88 -12.25 5.38
C ASP A 83 -25.61 -10.76 5.63
N LEU A 84 -26.48 -9.92 5.06
CA LEU A 84 -26.41 -8.47 5.22
C LEU A 84 -26.74 -7.99 6.65
N THR A 85 -27.13 -8.85 7.57
CA THR A 85 -27.33 -8.48 8.98
C THR A 85 -26.05 -8.59 9.80
N ALA A 86 -25.09 -9.40 9.35
CA ALA A 86 -23.79 -9.59 9.95
C ALA A 86 -22.74 -8.59 9.43
N ASP A 87 -21.57 -8.59 10.08
CA ASP A 87 -20.38 -7.89 9.58
C ASP A 87 -19.97 -8.45 8.21
N PRO A 88 -19.51 -7.60 7.26
CA PRO A 88 -19.04 -8.09 5.97
C PRO A 88 -17.80 -9.00 6.08
N TRP A 89 -16.91 -8.82 7.06
CA TRP A 89 -15.74 -9.66 7.21
C TRP A 89 -15.98 -10.82 8.19
N PRO A 90 -15.51 -12.05 7.89
CA PRO A 90 -14.81 -12.48 6.67
C PRO A 90 -15.74 -12.80 5.48
N GLY A 91 -17.05 -12.79 5.71
CA GLY A 91 -18.04 -13.24 4.74
C GLY A 91 -17.93 -14.73 4.42
N THR A 92 -18.77 -15.17 3.48
CA THR A 92 -18.77 -16.54 2.95
C THR A 92 -17.83 -16.62 1.74
N PRO A 93 -16.99 -17.67 1.61
CA PRO A 93 -16.20 -17.88 0.41
C PRO A 93 -17.07 -18.01 -0.84
N ALA A 94 -16.65 -17.41 -1.95
CA ALA A 94 -17.32 -17.50 -3.25
C ALA A 94 -16.34 -17.94 -4.35
N PRO A 95 -16.79 -18.70 -5.36
CA PRO A 95 -16.00 -19.00 -6.55
C PRO A 95 -15.48 -17.74 -7.26
N VAL A 96 -14.23 -17.77 -7.72
CA VAL A 96 -13.64 -16.68 -8.54
C VAL A 96 -14.51 -16.38 -9.76
N GLU A 97 -15.08 -17.42 -10.39
CA GLU A 97 -15.93 -17.26 -11.57
C GLU A 97 -17.22 -16.48 -11.29
N ASP A 98 -17.81 -16.61 -10.10
CA ASP A 98 -19.00 -15.86 -9.70
C ASP A 98 -18.67 -14.37 -9.55
N VAL A 99 -17.51 -14.07 -8.98
CA VAL A 99 -17.01 -12.68 -8.88
C VAL A 99 -16.76 -12.09 -10.27
N LEU A 100 -16.17 -12.86 -11.18
CA LEU A 100 -15.95 -12.42 -12.58
C LEU A 100 -17.27 -12.24 -13.34
N SER A 101 -18.27 -13.09 -13.08
CA SER A 101 -19.62 -12.98 -13.64
C SER A 101 -20.33 -11.71 -13.13
N ALA A 102 -20.32 -11.47 -11.82
CA ALA A 102 -20.88 -10.27 -11.21
C ALA A 102 -20.19 -8.99 -11.71
N TYR A 103 -18.86 -9.02 -11.87
CA TYR A 103 -18.11 -7.93 -12.48
C TYR A 103 -18.54 -7.68 -13.94
N ARG A 104 -18.68 -8.73 -14.75
CA ARG A 104 -19.14 -8.63 -16.15
C ARG A 104 -20.54 -8.01 -16.22
N ALA A 105 -21.45 -8.43 -15.36
CA ALA A 105 -22.79 -7.88 -15.27
C ALA A 105 -22.76 -6.39 -14.91
N LEU A 106 -21.87 -5.98 -14.00
CA LEU A 106 -21.71 -4.58 -13.58
C LEU A 106 -21.22 -3.66 -14.71
N ILE A 107 -20.30 -4.13 -15.56
CA ILE A 107 -19.74 -3.31 -16.66
C ILE A 107 -20.53 -3.40 -17.96
N GLY A 108 -21.45 -4.37 -18.08
CA GLY A 108 -22.28 -4.58 -19.28
C GLY A 108 -21.50 -4.93 -20.55
N ARG A 109 -20.24 -5.39 -20.42
CA ARG A 109 -19.35 -5.75 -21.53
C ARG A 109 -18.53 -6.98 -21.14
N GLY A 110 -18.36 -7.91 -22.08
CA GLY A 110 -17.59 -9.14 -21.87
C GLY A 110 -16.65 -9.38 -23.04
N ASP A 111 -15.38 -9.01 -22.88
CA ASP A 111 -14.29 -9.47 -23.74
C ASP A 111 -13.18 -10.09 -22.87
N ASP A 112 -12.28 -10.85 -23.50
CA ASP A 112 -11.17 -11.53 -22.80
C ASP A 112 -10.20 -10.55 -22.14
N LEU A 113 -10.09 -9.34 -22.69
CA LEU A 113 -9.26 -8.29 -22.15
C LEU A 113 -9.79 -7.80 -20.79
N MET A 114 -11.10 -7.60 -20.65
CA MET A 114 -11.75 -7.24 -19.39
C MET A 114 -11.57 -8.33 -18.35
N ARG A 115 -11.65 -9.60 -18.75
CA ARG A 115 -11.40 -10.75 -17.87
C ARG A 115 -9.98 -10.71 -17.32
N SER A 116 -8.98 -10.52 -18.19
CA SER A 116 -7.58 -10.38 -17.79
C SER A 116 -7.37 -9.22 -16.81
N TRP A 117 -8.04 -8.09 -17.03
CA TRP A 117 -7.98 -6.94 -16.12
C TRP A 117 -8.62 -7.21 -14.76
N ALA A 118 -9.75 -7.91 -14.73
CA ALA A 118 -10.42 -8.30 -13.51
C ALA A 118 -9.56 -9.29 -12.69
N VAL A 119 -8.94 -10.27 -13.34
CA VAL A 119 -7.96 -11.17 -12.69
C VAL A 119 -6.78 -10.38 -12.14
N GLY A 120 -6.27 -9.40 -12.88
CA GLY A 120 -5.24 -8.50 -12.38
C GLY A 120 -5.69 -7.68 -11.15
N ALA A 121 -6.97 -7.26 -11.10
CA ALA A 121 -7.54 -6.56 -9.96
C ALA A 121 -7.72 -7.46 -8.73
N LEU A 122 -8.15 -8.71 -8.92
CA LEU A 122 -8.22 -9.71 -7.83
C LEU A 122 -6.86 -9.89 -7.16
N ARG A 123 -5.79 -10.06 -7.96
CA ARG A 123 -4.42 -10.15 -7.44
C ARG A 123 -4.03 -8.90 -6.64
N ARG A 124 -4.26 -7.70 -7.17
CA ARG A 124 -3.98 -6.45 -6.44
C ARG A 124 -4.75 -6.33 -5.12
N LEU A 125 -6.02 -6.73 -5.10
CA LEU A 125 -6.85 -6.73 -3.89
C LEU A 125 -6.37 -7.77 -2.88
N HIS A 126 -5.88 -8.91 -3.37
CA HIS A 126 -5.24 -9.94 -2.54
C HIS A 126 -3.95 -9.43 -1.90
N ASP A 127 -3.04 -8.89 -2.72
CA ASP A 127 -1.75 -8.34 -2.25
C ASP A 127 -1.91 -7.18 -1.27
N SER A 128 -3.06 -6.49 -1.32
CA SER A 128 -3.41 -5.41 -0.40
C SER A 128 -4.35 -5.84 0.73
N ALA A 129 -4.64 -7.13 0.89
CA ALA A 129 -5.48 -7.70 1.96
C ALA A 129 -6.92 -7.17 2.02
N TRP A 130 -7.44 -6.68 0.89
CA TRP A 130 -8.87 -6.42 0.71
C TRP A 130 -9.64 -7.69 0.35
N LEU A 131 -8.98 -8.66 -0.28
CA LEU A 131 -9.51 -9.98 -0.57
C LEU A 131 -8.51 -11.07 -0.16
N GLU A 132 -9.00 -12.27 0.06
CA GLU A 132 -8.19 -13.48 0.13
C GLU A 132 -8.55 -14.35 -1.07
N VAL A 133 -7.57 -14.69 -1.91
CA VAL A 133 -7.80 -15.44 -3.15
C VAL A 133 -6.91 -16.68 -3.12
N GLY A 134 -7.52 -17.86 -3.14
CA GLY A 134 -6.84 -19.15 -3.06
C GLY A 134 -7.76 -20.29 -3.48
N ASP A 135 -7.20 -21.35 -4.06
CA ASP A 135 -7.94 -22.56 -4.47
C ASP A 135 -9.19 -22.31 -5.34
N GLY A 136 -9.16 -21.27 -6.18
CA GLY A 136 -10.31 -20.88 -7.02
C GLY A 136 -11.45 -20.19 -6.27
N LEU A 137 -11.25 -19.87 -5.00
CA LEU A 137 -12.19 -19.16 -4.13
C LEU A 137 -11.69 -17.75 -3.79
N VAL A 138 -12.64 -16.89 -3.42
CA VAL A 138 -12.44 -15.53 -2.93
C VAL A 138 -13.16 -15.39 -1.59
N ARG A 139 -12.51 -14.80 -0.59
CA ARG A 139 -13.10 -14.31 0.66
C ARG A 139 -12.83 -12.82 0.83
N LEU A 140 -13.60 -12.16 1.69
CA LEU A 140 -13.32 -10.77 2.06
C LEU A 140 -12.11 -10.74 2.98
N GLY A 141 -11.14 -9.89 2.61
CA GLY A 141 -9.88 -9.81 3.31
C GLY A 141 -9.96 -8.97 4.59
N PRO A 142 -8.93 -9.06 5.45
CA PRO A 142 -8.86 -8.40 6.75
C PRO A 142 -9.15 -6.89 6.72
N ARG A 143 -8.78 -6.18 5.66
CA ARG A 143 -9.05 -4.73 5.55
C ARG A 143 -10.54 -4.38 5.48
N CYS A 144 -11.41 -5.32 5.09
CA CYS A 144 -12.86 -5.11 5.12
C CYS A 144 -13.39 -4.93 6.55
N ALA A 145 -12.74 -5.55 7.55
CA ALA A 145 -13.08 -5.36 8.96
C ALA A 145 -12.76 -3.94 9.49
N CYS A 146 -11.97 -3.15 8.74
CA CYS A 146 -11.72 -1.75 9.07
C CYS A 146 -12.85 -0.81 8.63
N TRP A 147 -13.89 -1.30 7.96
CA TRP A 147 -15.04 -0.46 7.63
C TRP A 147 -15.82 -0.11 8.90
N PRO A 148 -16.07 1.18 9.19
CA PRO A 148 -16.83 1.56 10.37
C PRO A 148 -18.26 1.01 10.31
N PRO A 149 -18.85 0.60 11.45
CA PRO A 149 -20.25 0.13 11.49
C PRO A 149 -21.24 1.13 10.88
N ALA A 150 -20.97 2.43 11.00
CA ALA A 150 -21.78 3.49 10.39
C ALA A 150 -21.86 3.42 8.86
N SER A 151 -20.84 2.86 8.20
CA SER A 151 -20.80 2.68 6.75
C SER A 151 -21.58 1.45 6.26
N HIS A 152 -21.93 0.51 7.15
CA HIS A 152 -22.56 -0.76 6.75
C HIS A 152 -23.91 -0.55 6.07
N ALA A 153 -24.69 0.46 6.47
CA ALA A 153 -25.96 0.77 5.83
C ALA A 153 -25.80 1.13 4.34
N GLN A 154 -24.79 1.94 4.02
CA GLN A 154 -24.49 2.33 2.65
C GLN A 154 -23.93 1.16 1.84
N LEU A 155 -23.08 0.33 2.44
CA LEU A 155 -22.55 -0.88 1.80
C LEU A 155 -23.65 -1.88 1.48
N ARG A 156 -24.61 -2.11 2.39
CA ARG A 156 -25.79 -2.98 2.12
C ARG A 156 -26.60 -2.49 0.95
N GLU A 157 -26.85 -1.19 0.89
CA GLU A 157 -27.61 -0.59 -0.21
C GLU A 157 -26.86 -0.74 -1.54
N LEU A 158 -25.54 -0.54 -1.54
CA LEU A 158 -24.70 -0.81 -2.70
C LEU A 158 -24.83 -2.27 -3.14
N VAL A 159 -24.68 -3.23 -2.22
CA VAL A 159 -24.76 -4.68 -2.53
C VAL A 159 -26.14 -5.08 -3.07
N ARG A 160 -27.22 -4.50 -2.56
CA ARG A 160 -28.58 -4.76 -3.08
C ARG A 160 -28.76 -4.28 -4.52
N ARG A 161 -28.14 -3.15 -4.89
CA ARG A 161 -28.23 -2.57 -6.24
C ARG A 161 -27.32 -3.24 -7.26
N LEU A 162 -26.26 -3.93 -6.82
CA LEU A 162 -25.36 -4.63 -7.73
C LEU A 162 -26.07 -5.78 -8.44
N PRO A 163 -25.86 -5.94 -9.76
CA PRO A 163 -26.46 -7.04 -10.51
C PRO A 163 -25.91 -8.38 -10.01
N ALA A 164 -26.75 -9.41 -10.01
CA ALA A 164 -26.29 -10.78 -9.84
C ALA A 164 -25.56 -11.23 -11.13
N GLY A 165 -24.49 -12.00 -10.99
CA GLY A 165 -23.75 -12.53 -12.12
C GLY A 165 -24.49 -13.67 -12.83
N GLY A 166 -25.43 -13.34 -13.73
CA GLY A 166 -25.99 -14.25 -14.75
C GLY A 166 -26.96 -15.33 -14.25
N GLU A 167 -28.24 -15.18 -14.61
CA GLU A 167 -29.27 -16.23 -14.57
C GLU A 167 -29.19 -17.20 -15.78
N ASP A 168 -28.16 -17.13 -16.62
CA ASP A 168 -27.97 -17.99 -17.80
C ASP A 168 -26.79 -18.97 -17.64
N SER A 169 -26.88 -19.88 -16.68
CA SER A 169 -26.19 -21.18 -16.79
C SER A 169 -27.23 -22.24 -17.17
N PRO A 170 -27.16 -22.87 -18.36
CA PRO A 170 -27.97 -24.06 -18.62
C PRO A 170 -27.49 -25.14 -17.64
N GLY A 171 -28.45 -25.73 -16.93
CA GLY A 171 -28.25 -26.63 -15.80
C GLY A 171 -27.02 -27.54 -15.93
N LEU A 172 -26.01 -27.23 -15.13
CA LEU A 172 -25.18 -28.27 -14.54
C LEU A 172 -25.83 -28.60 -13.21
N ASP A 173 -26.28 -29.84 -13.11
CA ASP A 173 -26.88 -30.41 -11.92
C ASP A 173 -26.18 -29.90 -10.66
N VAL A 174 -26.98 -29.34 -9.77
CA VAL A 174 -26.60 -29.09 -8.38
C VAL A 174 -26.20 -30.43 -7.80
N LEU A 175 -24.90 -30.74 -7.84
CA LEU A 175 -24.33 -31.73 -6.95
C LEU A 175 -24.62 -31.23 -5.53
N PRO A 176 -25.19 -32.07 -4.65
CA PRO A 176 -25.56 -31.64 -3.32
C PRO A 176 -24.31 -31.07 -2.66
N ALA A 177 -24.44 -29.84 -2.18
CA ALA A 177 -23.45 -29.19 -1.34
C ALA A 177 -22.98 -30.22 -0.31
N ALA A 178 -21.69 -30.55 -0.35
CA ALA A 178 -21.08 -31.30 0.73
C ALA A 178 -21.44 -30.56 2.02
N GLU A 179 -22.03 -31.28 2.96
CA GLU A 179 -22.37 -30.78 4.29
C GLU A 179 -21.13 -30.10 4.88
N HIS A 180 -21.08 -28.77 4.78
CA HIS A 180 -20.05 -27.99 5.40
C HIS A 180 -20.38 -27.96 6.89
N VAL A 181 -19.54 -28.67 7.64
CA VAL A 181 -19.49 -28.66 9.10
C VAL A 181 -19.49 -27.20 9.56
N SER A 182 -20.65 -26.75 10.02
CA SER A 182 -20.84 -25.45 10.66
C SER A 182 -20.23 -25.52 12.06
N ASP A 183 -18.93 -25.28 12.13
CA ASP A 183 -18.19 -25.01 13.36
C ASP A 183 -17.17 -23.88 13.12
N GLU A 184 -17.57 -22.81 12.41
CA GLU A 184 -16.80 -21.56 12.40
C GLU A 184 -17.22 -20.75 13.65
N ALA A 185 -16.44 -20.89 14.72
CA ALA A 185 -16.47 -19.94 15.83
C ALA A 185 -16.30 -18.51 15.26
N ALA A 186 -17.27 -17.65 15.54
CA ALA A 186 -17.42 -16.36 14.88
C ALA A 186 -16.14 -15.51 14.97
N ALA A 187 -15.63 -15.09 13.82
CA ALA A 187 -14.56 -14.10 13.78
C ALA A 187 -15.04 -12.81 14.45
N SER A 188 -14.19 -12.20 15.28
CA SER A 188 -14.57 -11.03 16.07
C SER A 188 -13.57 -9.90 15.91
N VAL A 189 -14.08 -8.67 15.97
CA VAL A 189 -13.30 -7.45 15.80
C VAL A 189 -13.16 -6.76 17.17
N ALA A 190 -11.93 -6.67 17.69
CA ALA A 190 -11.65 -5.88 18.88
C ALA A 190 -11.13 -4.49 18.45
N VAL A 191 -12.01 -3.50 18.50
CA VAL A 191 -11.68 -2.11 18.18
C VAL A 191 -10.90 -1.51 19.35
N PRO A 192 -9.68 -0.98 19.14
CA PRO A 192 -8.93 -0.32 20.20
C PRO A 192 -9.60 1.02 20.58
N GLU A 193 -9.36 1.49 21.80
CA GLU A 193 -9.61 2.89 22.14
C GLU A 193 -8.88 3.82 21.16
N SER A 194 -9.43 5.03 20.96
CA SER A 194 -8.87 6.02 20.02
C SER A 194 -7.36 6.20 20.25
N VAL A 195 -6.58 5.81 19.25
CA VAL A 195 -5.12 5.57 19.34
C VAL A 195 -4.33 6.83 19.71
N ASP A 196 -4.90 8.00 19.40
CA ASP A 196 -4.26 9.31 19.55
C ASP A 196 -5.13 10.30 20.35
N GLU A 197 -6.17 9.84 21.06
CA GLU A 197 -7.03 10.75 21.85
C GLU A 197 -6.27 11.46 22.96
N ASP A 198 -5.20 10.88 23.49
CA ASP A 198 -4.33 11.56 24.45
C ASP A 198 -3.53 12.72 23.83
N LEU A 199 -3.22 12.65 22.52
CA LEU A 199 -2.57 13.73 21.77
C LEU A 199 -3.56 14.76 21.24
N LEU A 200 -4.71 14.32 20.78
CA LEU A 200 -5.75 15.16 20.18
C LEU A 200 -6.66 15.80 21.23
N GLY A 201 -6.83 15.13 22.38
CA GLY A 201 -7.52 15.52 23.62
C GLY A 201 -7.51 17.03 23.89
N PRO A 202 -6.32 17.64 24.01
CA PRO A 202 -6.16 19.05 24.37
C PRO A 202 -6.63 20.07 23.32
N PHE A 203 -6.93 19.64 22.09
CA PHE A 203 -7.27 20.52 20.98
C PHE A 203 -8.78 20.58 20.74
N ASP A 204 -9.25 21.75 20.27
CA ASP A 204 -10.61 21.90 19.76
C ASP A 204 -10.80 21.11 18.44
N GLU A 205 -12.06 20.88 18.07
CA GLU A 205 -12.42 20.07 16.89
C GLU A 205 -11.75 20.59 15.61
N ARG A 206 -11.66 21.91 15.46
CA ARG A 206 -11.02 22.53 14.29
C ARG A 206 -9.54 22.20 14.21
N ARG A 207 -8.78 22.33 15.31
CA ARG A 207 -7.35 22.01 15.34
C ARG A 207 -7.11 20.51 15.19
N ARG A 208 -7.98 19.66 15.75
CA ARG A 208 -7.94 18.21 15.53
C ARG A 208 -8.07 17.89 14.05
N ALA A 209 -9.08 18.44 13.38
CA ALA A 209 -9.29 18.25 11.94
C ALA A 209 -8.06 18.69 11.11
N GLU A 210 -7.44 19.83 11.42
CA GLU A 210 -6.22 20.30 10.76
C GLU A 210 -5.03 19.35 10.94
N ILE A 211 -4.84 18.79 12.14
CA ILE A 211 -3.78 17.81 12.42
C ILE A 211 -4.04 16.52 11.63
N VAL A 212 -5.28 16.01 11.64
CA VAL A 212 -5.66 14.78 10.94
C VAL A 212 -5.56 14.94 9.42
N ALA A 213 -5.95 16.10 8.87
CA ALA A 213 -5.78 16.42 7.45
C ALA A 213 -4.30 16.45 7.06
N ALA A 214 -3.46 17.10 7.85
CA ALA A 214 -2.02 17.12 7.60
C ALA A 214 -1.38 15.72 7.72
N PHE A 215 -1.83 14.92 8.69
CA PHE A 215 -1.43 13.52 8.85
C PHE A 215 -1.75 12.71 7.59
N MET A 216 -2.99 12.80 7.10
CA MET A 216 -3.41 12.12 5.86
C MET A 216 -2.56 12.58 4.66
N ALA A 217 -2.33 13.88 4.53
CA ALA A 217 -1.56 14.45 3.44
C ALA A 217 -0.12 13.93 3.43
N VAL A 218 0.62 14.02 4.54
CA VAL A 218 2.01 13.59 4.58
C VAL A 218 2.16 12.06 4.45
N GLU A 219 1.19 11.29 4.93
CA GLU A 219 1.22 9.82 4.88
C GLU A 219 0.82 9.24 3.51
N HIS A 220 -0.09 9.88 2.78
CA HIS A 220 -0.73 9.28 1.59
C HIS A 220 -0.60 10.08 0.29
N ALA A 221 -0.11 11.32 0.34
CA ALA A 221 0.21 12.06 -0.89
C ALA A 221 1.29 11.33 -1.69
N ALA A 222 1.16 11.38 -3.02
CA ALA A 222 2.22 10.94 -3.92
C ALA A 222 3.45 11.86 -3.80
N GLU A 223 3.22 13.16 -3.85
CA GLU A 223 4.25 14.20 -3.77
C GLU A 223 4.30 14.81 -2.36
N PRO A 224 5.45 15.36 -1.93
CA PRO A 224 5.51 16.22 -0.76
C PRO A 224 4.48 17.36 -0.85
N VAL A 225 3.91 17.75 0.29
CA VAL A 225 2.90 18.81 0.36
C VAL A 225 3.49 20.10 0.88
N HIS A 226 3.03 21.22 0.33
CA HIS A 226 3.50 22.54 0.72
C HIS A 226 2.90 22.97 2.07
N GLU A 227 3.70 23.50 3.00
CA GLU A 227 3.23 23.86 4.34
C GLU A 227 2.12 24.92 4.35
N ALA A 228 2.14 25.85 3.39
CA ALA A 228 1.07 26.83 3.19
C ALA A 228 -0.35 26.23 3.09
N ARG A 229 -0.48 24.97 2.66
CA ARG A 229 -1.79 24.29 2.53
C ARG A 229 -2.33 23.71 3.83
N PHE A 230 -1.49 23.54 4.86
CA PHE A 230 -1.87 22.86 6.10
C PHE A 230 -1.41 23.66 7.31
N THR A 231 -2.36 24.17 8.10
CA THR A 231 -2.05 24.94 9.31
C THR A 231 -1.17 24.13 10.27
N ALA A 232 -1.45 22.83 10.39
CA ALA A 232 -0.70 21.93 11.25
C ALA A 232 0.76 21.73 10.83
N LEU A 233 1.14 22.02 9.57
CA LEU A 233 2.54 22.00 9.15
C LEU A 233 3.27 23.31 9.45
N ARG A 234 2.56 24.43 9.56
CA ARG A 234 3.16 25.75 9.83
C ARG A 234 3.32 26.01 11.33
N ASP A 235 2.26 25.72 12.09
CA ASP A 235 2.22 25.95 13.53
C ASP A 235 3.14 24.95 14.28
N PRO A 236 4.15 25.41 15.04
CA PRO A 236 5.09 24.51 15.74
C PRO A 236 4.46 23.62 16.81
N VAL A 237 3.31 23.99 17.40
CA VAL A 237 2.59 23.18 18.39
C VAL A 237 1.85 22.05 17.69
N LEU A 238 1.09 22.38 16.64
CA LEU A 238 0.37 21.37 15.86
C LEU A 238 1.34 20.42 15.13
N ARG A 239 2.45 20.96 14.60
CA ARG A 239 3.49 20.17 13.92
C ARG A 239 4.17 19.17 14.85
N ARG A 240 4.40 19.54 16.13
CA ARG A 240 4.93 18.61 17.14
C ARG A 240 3.94 17.47 17.41
N THR A 241 2.66 17.79 17.56
CA THR A 241 1.61 16.78 17.76
C THR A 241 1.52 15.82 16.57
N LEU A 242 1.55 16.35 15.34
CA LEU A 242 1.62 15.56 14.11
C LEU A 242 2.87 14.65 14.08
N ALA A 243 4.04 15.18 14.46
CA ALA A 243 5.26 14.40 14.51
C ALA A 243 5.18 13.25 15.55
N GLU A 244 4.57 13.48 16.70
CA GLU A 244 4.34 12.44 17.72
C GLU A 244 3.36 11.36 17.23
N MET A 245 2.27 11.74 16.54
CA MET A 245 1.35 10.78 15.90
C MET A 245 2.05 9.89 14.86
N LEU A 246 2.98 10.48 14.08
CA LEU A 246 3.81 9.74 13.13
C LEU A 246 4.79 8.81 13.84
N GLN A 247 5.46 9.28 14.90
CA GLN A 247 6.43 8.48 15.66
C GLN A 247 5.82 7.21 16.25
N ARG A 248 4.60 7.27 16.78
CA ARG A 248 3.85 6.09 17.26
C ARG A 248 3.65 4.99 16.21
N ARG A 249 3.80 5.34 14.94
CA ARG A 249 3.67 4.45 13.77
C ARG A 249 5.02 4.17 13.10
N GLY A 250 6.13 4.50 13.78
CA GLY A 250 7.48 4.35 13.29
C GLY A 250 7.84 5.30 12.14
N ARG A 251 7.10 6.40 12.02
CA ARG A 251 7.27 7.41 10.97
C ARG A 251 7.91 8.67 11.54
N VAL A 252 8.62 9.39 10.69
CA VAL A 252 9.17 10.72 11.01
C VAL A 252 8.72 11.71 9.96
N LEU A 253 8.50 12.94 10.39
CA LEU A 253 8.22 14.05 9.48
C LEU A 253 9.51 14.42 8.75
N VAL A 254 9.45 14.49 7.42
CA VAL A 254 10.58 14.80 6.53
C VAL A 254 10.29 16.13 5.85
N GLN A 255 11.20 17.08 6.04
CA GLN A 255 11.13 18.40 5.43
C GLN A 255 12.14 18.50 4.28
N ASP A 256 11.70 19.05 3.17
CA ASP A 256 12.54 19.56 2.09
C ASP A 256 12.11 20.98 1.74
N ARG A 257 12.84 21.97 2.26
CA ARG A 257 12.45 23.39 2.21
C ARG A 257 11.06 23.62 2.82
N GLU A 258 10.09 24.09 2.04
CA GLU A 258 8.70 24.35 2.46
C GLU A 258 7.77 23.15 2.18
N MET A 259 8.34 22.04 1.72
CA MET A 259 7.64 20.82 1.37
C MET A 259 7.81 19.77 2.45
N TRP A 260 6.73 19.05 2.74
CA TRP A 260 6.66 18.09 3.84
C TRP A 260 6.12 16.75 3.36
N THR A 261 6.71 15.68 3.86
CA THR A 261 6.21 14.31 3.72
C THR A 261 6.57 13.53 4.98
N SER A 262 6.28 12.24 5.02
CA SER A 262 6.72 11.34 6.08
C SER A 262 7.61 10.23 5.53
N GLY A 263 8.58 9.81 6.35
CA GLY A 263 9.51 8.71 6.11
C GLY A 263 9.51 7.71 7.27
N TYR A 264 10.24 6.61 7.15
CA TYR A 264 10.46 5.69 8.26
C TYR A 264 11.59 6.19 9.17
N ALA A 265 11.40 6.06 10.49
CA ALA A 265 12.46 6.30 11.45
C ALA A 265 13.65 5.34 11.19
N PRO A 266 14.92 5.77 11.33
CA PRO A 266 16.09 4.96 10.96
C PRO A 266 16.19 3.62 11.70
N ASP A 267 15.89 3.62 12.99
CA ASP A 267 15.82 2.45 13.87
C ASP A 267 14.71 1.49 13.46
N VAL A 268 13.51 2.02 13.19
CA VAL A 268 12.36 1.23 12.71
C VAL A 268 12.64 0.61 11.35
N ALA A 269 13.24 1.37 10.43
CA ALA A 269 13.63 0.86 9.13
C ALA A 269 14.69 -0.26 9.24
N ALA A 270 15.62 -0.15 10.20
CA ALA A 270 16.61 -1.18 10.46
C ALA A 270 15.99 -2.46 11.06
N GLU A 271 15.02 -2.33 11.98
CA GLU A 271 14.31 -3.46 12.58
C GLU A 271 13.39 -4.17 11.57
N THR A 272 12.68 -3.41 10.73
CA THR A 272 11.67 -3.95 9.79
C THR A 272 12.30 -4.67 8.59
N GLY A 273 13.46 -4.22 8.13
CA GLY A 273 14.15 -4.79 6.97
C GLY A 273 13.44 -4.50 5.64
N THR A 274 13.73 -5.31 4.63
CA THR A 274 13.15 -5.18 3.27
C THR A 274 12.19 -6.31 2.97
N THR A 275 11.12 -5.99 2.25
CA THR A 275 10.14 -6.96 1.73
C THR A 275 10.36 -7.29 0.26
N LEU A 276 11.30 -6.59 -0.41
CA LEU A 276 11.60 -6.83 -1.82
C LEU A 276 12.43 -8.10 -1.98
N GLY A 277 12.06 -8.93 -2.96
CA GLY A 277 12.84 -10.08 -3.38
C GLY A 277 14.16 -9.68 -4.03
N GLU A 278 15.03 -10.66 -4.28
CA GLU A 278 16.35 -10.41 -4.87
C GLU A 278 16.26 -9.83 -6.28
N ALA A 279 15.34 -10.34 -7.09
CA ALA A 279 15.07 -9.85 -8.44
C ALA A 279 14.63 -8.38 -8.42
N GLU A 280 13.66 -8.01 -7.57
CA GLU A 280 13.22 -6.61 -7.44
C GLU A 280 14.34 -5.69 -7.01
N ARG A 281 15.16 -6.11 -6.03
CA ARG A 281 16.31 -5.30 -5.57
C ARG A 281 17.33 -5.11 -6.68
N ALA A 282 17.67 -6.17 -7.42
CA ALA A 282 18.62 -6.10 -8.53
C ALA A 282 18.12 -5.15 -9.63
N VAL A 283 16.85 -5.27 -10.02
CA VAL A 283 16.23 -4.39 -11.02
C VAL A 283 16.14 -2.94 -10.53
N LEU A 284 15.78 -2.71 -9.27
CA LEU A 284 15.75 -1.37 -8.69
C LEU A 284 17.13 -0.72 -8.71
N VAL A 285 18.19 -1.47 -8.38
CA VAL A 285 19.58 -0.98 -8.47
C VAL A 285 19.93 -0.60 -9.90
N LEU A 286 19.60 -1.42 -10.91
CA LEU A 286 19.83 -1.07 -12.32
C LEU A 286 19.11 0.23 -12.70
N VAL A 287 17.83 0.37 -12.32
CA VAL A 287 17.09 1.62 -12.56
C VAL A 287 17.81 2.80 -11.92
N LEU A 288 18.26 2.69 -10.66
CA LEU A 288 18.97 3.76 -9.97
C LEU A 288 20.34 4.07 -10.58
N VAL A 289 21.07 3.07 -11.09
CA VAL A 289 22.34 3.30 -11.77
C VAL A 289 22.13 4.15 -13.03
N HIS A 290 21.20 3.74 -13.90
CA HIS A 290 20.98 4.41 -15.18
C HIS A 290 20.22 5.74 -15.05
N SER A 291 19.34 5.87 -14.05
CA SER A 291 18.55 7.09 -13.87
C SER A 291 19.16 8.09 -12.90
N VAL A 292 19.97 7.65 -11.93
CA VAL A 292 20.51 8.54 -10.88
C VAL A 292 22.03 8.57 -10.89
N ALA A 293 22.70 7.42 -10.83
CA ALA A 293 24.16 7.39 -10.67
C ALA A 293 24.89 7.98 -11.88
N ILE A 294 24.56 7.53 -13.10
CA ILE A 294 25.18 7.99 -14.35
C ILE A 294 24.90 9.49 -14.57
N PRO A 295 23.64 9.98 -14.58
CA PRO A 295 23.38 11.41 -14.77
C PRO A 295 24.02 12.29 -13.70
N ARG A 296 24.13 11.82 -12.45
CA ARG A 296 24.80 12.57 -11.39
C ARG A 296 26.32 12.62 -11.59
N ALA A 297 26.94 11.53 -12.03
CA ALA A 297 28.37 11.52 -12.37
C ALA A 297 28.70 12.45 -13.56
N GLU A 298 27.75 12.61 -14.48
CA GLU A 298 27.81 13.55 -15.61
C GLU A 298 27.46 15.00 -15.24
N GLY A 299 27.08 15.27 -13.98
CA GLY A 299 26.71 16.61 -13.51
C GLY A 299 25.31 17.07 -13.94
N LEU A 300 24.48 16.17 -14.48
CA LEU A 300 23.13 16.45 -14.95
C LEU A 300 22.08 16.40 -13.82
N LEU A 301 22.41 15.78 -12.69
CA LEU A 301 21.53 15.62 -11.54
C LEU A 301 22.21 16.13 -10.25
N PRO A 302 21.54 16.94 -9.41
CA PRO A 302 22.10 17.37 -8.13
C PRO A 302 22.44 16.20 -7.19
N ALA A 303 23.43 16.39 -6.32
CA ALA A 303 23.96 15.35 -5.45
C ALA A 303 22.91 14.72 -4.50
N ASP A 304 21.94 15.50 -4.02
CA ASP A 304 20.88 15.01 -3.12
C ASP A 304 19.53 14.75 -3.84
N SER A 305 19.47 14.92 -5.16
CA SER A 305 18.23 14.66 -5.91
C SER A 305 18.07 13.18 -6.22
N TRP A 306 16.97 12.59 -5.77
CA TRP A 306 16.61 11.19 -6.06
C TRP A 306 15.51 11.05 -7.10
N LEU A 307 14.79 12.14 -7.38
CA LEU A 307 13.95 12.19 -8.55
C LEU A 307 14.79 12.53 -9.77
N SER A 308 14.71 11.68 -10.78
CA SER A 308 15.45 11.86 -12.02
C SER A 308 14.50 12.06 -13.20
N PRO A 309 14.76 13.06 -14.05
CA PRO A 309 14.09 13.18 -15.35
C PRO A 309 14.70 12.23 -16.40
N PHE A 310 15.74 11.48 -16.08
CA PHE A 310 16.48 10.60 -17.00
C PHE A 310 15.99 9.15 -16.85
N PRO A 311 15.16 8.63 -17.77
CA PRO A 311 14.64 7.28 -17.66
C PRO A 311 15.68 6.22 -18.00
N ALA A 312 15.74 5.17 -17.18
CA ALA A 312 16.43 3.93 -17.52
C ALA A 312 15.62 3.18 -18.59
N GLN A 313 16.13 3.13 -19.82
CA GLN A 313 15.42 2.52 -20.94
C GLN A 313 15.25 1.01 -20.75
N LEU A 314 14.08 0.47 -21.13
CA LEU A 314 13.80 -0.96 -20.93
C LEU A 314 14.81 -1.86 -21.66
N GLU A 315 15.21 -1.48 -22.87
CA GLU A 315 16.22 -2.21 -23.65
C GLU A 315 17.58 -2.22 -22.96
N GLU A 316 17.93 -1.14 -22.26
CA GLU A 316 19.18 -1.06 -21.49
C GLU A 316 19.12 -1.95 -20.25
N LEU A 317 17.98 -1.97 -19.55
CA LEU A 317 17.76 -2.89 -18.43
C LEU A 317 17.86 -4.36 -18.89
N ARG A 318 17.30 -4.69 -20.07
CA ARG A 318 17.37 -6.03 -20.68
C ARG A 318 18.80 -6.45 -21.01
N ARG A 319 19.67 -5.51 -21.43
CA ARG A 319 21.08 -5.79 -21.72
C ARG A 319 21.92 -6.06 -20.48
N HIS A 320 21.62 -5.36 -19.38
CA HIS A 320 22.45 -5.39 -18.17
C HIS A 320 21.95 -6.35 -17.09
N THR A 321 20.71 -6.84 -17.18
CA THR A 321 20.18 -7.84 -16.27
C THR A 321 20.64 -9.25 -16.62
N ARG A 322 20.74 -10.12 -15.61
CA ARG A 322 20.88 -11.58 -15.78
C ARG A 322 19.56 -12.32 -15.63
N LEU A 323 18.48 -11.61 -15.31
CA LEU A 323 17.16 -12.18 -15.13
C LEU A 323 16.52 -12.50 -16.50
N PRO A 324 15.75 -13.60 -16.61
CA PRO A 324 14.86 -13.81 -17.74
C PRO A 324 13.90 -12.62 -17.93
N ILE A 325 13.49 -12.37 -19.18
CA ILE A 325 12.62 -11.23 -19.53
C ILE A 325 11.32 -11.23 -18.71
N GLY A 326 10.69 -12.38 -18.53
CA GLY A 326 9.46 -12.49 -17.73
C GLY A 326 9.65 -12.11 -16.26
N GLU A 327 10.81 -12.42 -15.68
CA GLU A 327 11.14 -12.08 -14.29
C GLU A 327 11.49 -10.59 -14.14
N LEU A 328 12.22 -10.02 -15.11
CA LEU A 328 12.46 -8.57 -15.18
C LEU A 328 11.13 -7.79 -15.23
N GLU A 329 10.21 -8.19 -16.11
CA GLU A 329 8.92 -7.52 -16.27
C GLU A 329 8.02 -7.70 -15.04
N ALA A 330 8.08 -8.86 -14.38
CA ALA A 330 7.40 -9.08 -13.11
C ALA A 330 7.98 -8.17 -12.01
N ALA A 331 9.31 -8.10 -11.87
CA ALA A 331 9.98 -7.24 -10.90
C ALA A 331 9.66 -5.75 -11.13
N LEU A 332 9.70 -5.26 -12.38
CA LEU A 332 9.32 -3.88 -12.72
C LEU A 332 7.87 -3.58 -12.37
N ARG A 333 6.97 -4.55 -12.57
CA ARG A 333 5.56 -4.43 -12.19
C ARG A 333 5.41 -4.32 -10.67
N THR A 334 6.07 -5.19 -9.90
CA THR A 334 6.08 -5.16 -8.43
C THR A 334 6.64 -3.84 -7.90
N LEU A 335 7.78 -3.38 -8.43
CA LEU A 335 8.39 -2.11 -8.05
C LEU A 335 7.49 -0.91 -8.36
N ARG A 336 6.75 -0.95 -9.48
CA ARG A 336 5.78 0.10 -9.84
C ARG A 336 4.58 0.08 -8.89
N HIS A 337 4.06 -1.09 -8.53
CA HIS A 337 2.99 -1.22 -7.54
C HIS A 337 3.41 -0.75 -6.15
N ALA A 338 4.68 -0.94 -5.79
CA ALA A 338 5.26 -0.39 -4.56
C ALA A 338 5.54 1.13 -4.64
N GLY A 339 5.42 1.77 -5.81
CA GLY A 339 5.75 3.18 -6.03
C GLY A 339 7.25 3.48 -5.97
N LEU A 340 8.10 2.47 -6.09
CA LEU A 340 9.55 2.60 -6.11
C LEU A 340 10.08 3.00 -7.49
N VAL A 341 9.34 2.67 -8.55
CA VAL A 341 9.65 3.14 -9.90
C VAL A 341 8.40 3.69 -10.58
N THR A 342 8.60 4.66 -11.45
CA THR A 342 7.57 5.20 -12.34
C THR A 342 7.96 4.88 -13.78
N GLN A 343 6.98 4.43 -14.58
CA GLN A 343 7.20 4.22 -16.00
C GLN A 343 6.93 5.53 -16.75
N VAL A 344 7.92 6.00 -17.49
CA VAL A 344 7.83 7.16 -18.38
C VAL A 344 7.56 6.64 -19.79
N LYS A 345 6.41 7.00 -20.38
CA LYS A 345 6.07 6.60 -21.74
C LYS A 345 6.88 7.43 -22.75
N ALA A 346 7.45 6.78 -23.76
CA ALA A 346 8.18 7.42 -24.85
C ALA A 346 7.47 7.15 -26.19
N GLY A 347 6.33 7.82 -26.42
CA GLY A 347 5.59 7.71 -27.69
C GLY A 347 5.23 6.27 -28.05
N GLU A 348 5.63 5.83 -29.26
CA GLU A 348 5.42 4.47 -29.79
C GLU A 348 6.46 3.44 -29.31
N GLU A 349 7.55 3.88 -28.68
CA GLU A 349 8.62 3.00 -28.20
C GLU A 349 8.39 2.48 -26.78
N SER A 350 9.15 1.44 -26.42
CA SER A 350 9.23 0.92 -25.06
C SER A 350 9.77 2.02 -24.14
N GLY A 351 8.87 2.66 -23.39
CA GLY A 351 9.24 3.69 -22.41
C GLY A 351 10.24 3.19 -21.36
N GLY A 352 10.88 4.12 -20.66
CA GLY A 352 11.84 3.80 -19.60
C GLY A 352 11.27 3.98 -18.19
N TYR A 353 12.14 3.78 -17.19
CA TYR A 353 11.78 3.80 -15.78
C TYR A 353 12.60 4.83 -15.02
N THR A 354 11.95 5.60 -14.15
CA THR A 354 12.59 6.55 -13.22
C THR A 354 12.26 6.18 -11.78
N PRO A 355 13.00 6.71 -10.79
CA PRO A 355 12.66 6.52 -9.38
C PRO A 355 11.26 7.05 -9.10
N GLY A 356 10.48 6.28 -8.34
CA GLY A 356 9.09 6.60 -8.02
C GLY A 356 8.92 7.48 -6.77
N PRO A 357 7.68 7.82 -6.41
CA PRO A 357 7.39 8.76 -5.33
C PRO A 357 7.88 8.34 -3.93
N GLN A 358 8.15 7.05 -3.71
CA GLN A 358 8.70 6.58 -2.43
C GLN A 358 10.07 7.22 -2.11
N PHE A 359 10.82 7.69 -3.11
CA PHE A 359 12.12 8.33 -2.88
C PHE A 359 12.02 9.69 -2.18
N HIS A 360 10.88 10.38 -2.25
CA HIS A 360 10.63 11.58 -1.44
C HIS A 360 10.67 11.31 0.05
N ARG A 361 10.27 10.10 0.43
CA ARG A 361 10.07 9.67 1.82
C ARG A 361 11.36 9.20 2.48
N LEU A 362 12.48 9.21 1.76
CA LEU A 362 13.79 8.94 2.33
C LEU A 362 14.19 10.07 3.27
N THR A 363 14.46 9.72 4.53
CA THR A 363 15.08 10.63 5.49
C THR A 363 16.49 11.05 5.02
N PRO A 364 17.04 12.17 5.49
CA PRO A 364 18.41 12.57 5.12
C PRO A 364 19.45 11.48 5.41
N GLN A 365 19.29 10.71 6.50
CA GLN A 365 20.16 9.58 6.81
C GLN A 365 19.98 8.43 5.82
N ALA A 366 18.75 8.09 5.44
CA ALA A 366 18.48 7.04 4.46
C ALA A 366 19.01 7.42 3.07
N ARG A 367 18.87 8.68 2.65
CA ARG A 367 19.45 9.21 1.41
C ARG A 367 20.96 9.06 1.38
N ARG A 368 21.66 9.46 2.46
CA ARG A 368 23.12 9.30 2.56
C ARG A 368 23.54 7.84 2.48
N ARG A 369 22.88 6.95 3.23
CA ARG A 369 23.19 5.51 3.18
C ARG A 369 22.96 4.94 1.80
N LEU A 370 21.84 5.26 1.16
CA LEU A 370 21.55 4.80 -0.20
C LEU A 370 22.55 5.35 -1.22
N GLN A 371 23.01 6.59 -1.04
CA GLN A 371 24.05 7.18 -1.87
C GLN A 371 25.35 6.38 -1.80
N GLU A 372 25.78 6.02 -0.59
CA GLU A 372 26.97 5.19 -0.39
C GLU A 372 26.82 3.81 -1.05
N GLU A 373 25.67 3.14 -0.86
CA GLU A 373 25.42 1.85 -1.51
C GLU A 373 25.43 1.97 -3.04
N LEU A 374 24.86 3.05 -3.59
CA LEU A 374 24.83 3.29 -5.03
C LEU A 374 26.24 3.53 -5.59
N ILE A 375 27.10 4.24 -4.85
CA ILE A 375 28.53 4.41 -5.21
C ILE A 375 29.23 3.05 -5.25
N LEU A 376 29.01 2.22 -4.23
CA LEU A 376 29.60 0.88 -4.16
C LEU A 376 29.11 -0.03 -5.30
N ALA A 377 27.84 0.09 -5.69
CA ALA A 377 27.26 -0.69 -6.77
C ALA A 377 27.71 -0.23 -8.17
N ALA A 378 27.71 1.08 -8.43
CA ALA A 378 28.02 1.64 -9.75
C ALA A 378 29.53 1.66 -10.06
N GLY A 379 30.37 1.81 -9.03
CA GLY A 379 31.82 1.97 -9.19
C GLY A 379 32.62 1.37 -8.04
N PRO A 380 32.60 0.04 -7.85
CA PRO A 380 33.19 -0.62 -6.67
C PRO A 380 34.70 -0.42 -6.53
N HIS A 381 35.41 -0.10 -7.61
CA HIS A 381 36.86 0.10 -7.64
C HIS A 381 37.29 1.57 -7.68
N THR A 382 36.35 2.50 -7.52
CA THR A 382 36.65 3.94 -7.52
C THR A 382 37.29 4.37 -6.18
N PRO A 383 38.08 5.47 -6.16
CA PRO A 383 38.58 6.06 -4.91
C PRO A 383 37.46 6.43 -3.94
N LEU A 384 36.31 6.87 -4.47
CA LEU A 384 35.13 7.19 -3.67
C LEU A 384 34.55 5.95 -2.97
N ALA A 385 34.46 4.82 -3.67
CA ALA A 385 34.07 3.54 -3.06
C ALA A 385 35.07 3.07 -1.98
N ALA A 386 36.36 3.30 -2.17
CA ALA A 386 37.37 3.02 -1.14
C ALA A 386 37.17 3.89 0.12
N ALA A 387 36.89 5.19 -0.06
CA ALA A 387 36.59 6.11 1.04
C ALA A 387 35.32 5.71 1.81
N VAL A 388 34.25 5.34 1.11
CA VAL A 388 33.01 4.82 1.74
C VAL A 388 33.30 3.59 2.60
N ARG A 389 34.08 2.62 2.10
CA ARG A 389 34.45 1.43 2.88
C ARG A 389 35.32 1.76 4.10
N ALA A 390 36.20 2.75 3.99
CA ALA A 390 37.05 3.18 5.09
C ALA A 390 36.22 3.83 6.22
N ASN A 391 35.23 4.66 5.88
CA ASN A 391 34.36 5.35 6.85
C ASN A 391 33.40 4.42 7.60
N ARG A 392 33.20 3.18 7.12
CA ARG A 392 32.33 2.17 7.75
C ARG A 392 33.07 1.25 8.73
N ARG A 393 34.40 1.28 8.73
CA ARG A 393 35.25 0.57 9.69
C ARG A 393 35.42 1.43 10.93
#